data_AF-A0A6P0NGW6-F1
#
_entry.id   AF-A0A6P0NGW6-F1
#
_cell.length_a   1.000
_cell.length_b   1.000
_cell.length_c   1.000
_cell.angle_alpha   90.00
_cell.angle_beta   90.00
_cell.angle_gamma   90.00
#
_symmetry.space_group_name_H-M   'P 1'
#
loop_
_entity.id
_entity.type
_entity.pdbx_description
1 polymer ?
#
loop_
_entity_poly.entity_id
_entity_poly.type
_entity_poly.pdbx_seq_one_letter_code
_entity_poly.pdbx_strand_id
1 'polypeptide(L)'
;MNGGNTPGYLLKKIKNALCSAFPSEIKLAMMLDYQFSINLEEIARGGDLTDIVYKVVKDFKTRNSLENLLDGALNENPDNLHLKAIKEEFKITTSLINLLLPLENNFFKQMQQAYQACCPNNLWDDWEDELPDSFYEILKKLDDIPQATNDQKRIVKSVDRLL
;
A
#
# COMPACT_ATOMS: atom_id res chain seq x y z
N MET A 1 7.74 6.59 11.86
CA MET A 1 7.85 7.29 10.57
C MET A 1 8.10 6.24 9.49
N ASN A 2 7.06 5.87 8.72
CA ASN A 2 7.04 4.63 7.91
C ASN A 2 6.83 4.85 6.39
N GLY A 3 6.84 6.08 5.86
CA GLY A 3 6.44 6.38 4.48
C GLY A 3 7.54 6.41 3.39
N GLY A 4 8.83 6.47 3.76
CA GLY A 4 9.93 6.68 2.81
C GLY A 4 10.10 5.59 1.75
N ASN A 5 9.75 4.34 2.09
CA ASN A 5 9.94 3.17 1.21
C ASN A 5 8.63 2.59 0.67
N THR A 6 7.55 3.38 0.62
CA THR A 6 6.25 2.89 0.13
C THR A 6 6.32 2.48 -1.35
N PRO A 7 6.05 1.20 -1.70
CA PRO A 7 6.17 0.69 -3.06
C PRO A 7 5.10 1.23 -3.99
N GLY A 8 5.40 1.22 -5.30
CA GLY A 8 4.53 1.78 -6.33
C GLY A 8 3.11 1.18 -6.36
N TYR A 9 2.99 -0.15 -6.18
CA TYR A 9 1.68 -0.81 -6.16
C TYR A 9 0.82 -0.33 -4.98
N LEU A 10 1.43 -0.10 -3.82
CA LEU A 10 0.73 0.36 -2.63
C LEU A 10 0.27 1.82 -2.79
N LEU A 11 1.09 2.68 -3.42
CA LEU A 11 0.66 4.03 -3.79
C LEU A 11 -0.53 4.03 -4.74
N LYS A 12 -0.57 3.10 -5.71
CA LYS A 12 -1.71 2.93 -6.62
C LYS A 12 -2.97 2.53 -5.85
N LYS A 13 -2.87 1.61 -4.88
CA LYS A 13 -3.99 1.20 -4.02
C LYS A 13 -4.49 2.35 -3.13
N ILE A 14 -3.58 3.13 -2.52
CA ILE A 14 -3.92 4.35 -1.75
C ILE A 14 -4.67 5.35 -2.64
N LYS A 15 -4.15 5.65 -3.83
CA LYS A 15 -4.81 6.55 -4.79
C LYS A 15 -6.23 6.07 -5.10
N ASN A 16 -6.42 4.79 -5.40
CA ASN A 16 -7.73 4.23 -5.72
C ASN A 16 -8.71 4.32 -4.54
N ALA A 17 -8.25 4.05 -3.32
CA ALA A 17 -9.07 4.17 -2.11
C ALA A 17 -9.51 5.63 -1.86
N LEU A 18 -8.60 6.58 -2.07
CA LEU A 18 -8.92 8.02 -1.98
C LEU A 18 -9.92 8.45 -3.06
N CYS A 19 -9.75 8.04 -4.32
CA CYS A 19 -10.75 8.31 -5.36
C CYS A 19 -12.13 7.74 -5.00
N SER A 20 -12.17 6.56 -4.36
CA SER A 20 -13.41 5.93 -3.92
C SER A 20 -14.07 6.66 -2.74
N ALA A 21 -13.28 7.24 -1.83
CA ALA A 21 -13.79 7.96 -0.66
C ALA A 21 -14.20 9.41 -1.00
N PHE A 22 -13.48 10.04 -1.94
CA PHE A 22 -13.68 11.43 -2.34
C PHE A 22 -14.00 11.50 -3.83
N PRO A 23 -15.25 11.20 -4.26
CA PRO A 23 -15.63 11.11 -5.68
C PRO A 23 -15.71 12.46 -6.41
N SER A 24 -15.29 13.56 -5.77
CA SER A 24 -15.19 14.87 -6.41
C SER A 24 -14.04 15.67 -5.82
N GLU A 25 -13.51 16.59 -6.63
CA GLU A 25 -12.40 17.48 -6.25
C GLU A 25 -12.75 18.30 -5.00
N ILE A 26 -13.98 18.82 -4.92
CA ILE A 26 -14.46 19.59 -3.76
C ILE A 26 -14.39 18.76 -2.48
N LYS A 27 -14.79 17.49 -2.51
CA LYS A 27 -14.74 16.62 -1.32
C LYS A 27 -13.31 16.34 -0.88
N LEU A 28 -12.40 16.15 -1.85
CA LEU A 28 -10.97 15.97 -1.56
C LEU A 28 -10.37 17.26 -0.96
N ALA A 29 -10.71 18.42 -1.53
CA ALA A 29 -10.26 19.72 -1.04
C ALA A 29 -10.73 19.99 0.39
N MET A 30 -12.00 19.70 0.70
CA MET A 30 -12.54 19.79 2.06
C MET A 30 -11.77 18.90 3.04
N MET A 31 -11.48 17.64 2.68
CA MET A 31 -10.69 16.76 3.54
C MET A 31 -9.29 17.32 3.80
N LEU A 32 -8.62 17.85 2.78
CA LEU A 32 -7.28 18.42 2.93
C LEU A 32 -7.27 19.68 3.82
N ASP A 33 -8.28 20.52 3.67
CA ASP A 33 -8.44 21.74 4.47
C ASP A 33 -8.74 21.40 5.93
N TYR A 34 -9.73 20.53 6.18
CA TYR A 34 -10.19 20.21 7.53
C TYR A 34 -9.18 19.39 8.32
N GLN A 35 -8.48 18.45 7.68
CA GLN A 35 -7.57 17.54 8.37
C GLN A 35 -6.14 18.08 8.44
N PHE A 36 -5.72 18.91 7.49
CA PHE A 36 -4.31 19.33 7.38
C PHE A 36 -4.11 20.84 7.20
N SER A 37 -5.18 21.62 7.08
CA SER A 37 -5.11 23.05 6.71
C SER A 37 -4.33 23.28 5.41
N ILE A 38 -4.49 22.36 4.45
CA ILE A 38 -3.81 22.40 3.15
C ILE A 38 -4.82 22.78 2.07
N ASN A 39 -4.47 23.78 1.26
CA ASN A 39 -5.22 24.11 0.06
C ASN A 39 -4.84 23.16 -1.09
N LEU A 40 -5.85 22.50 -1.70
CA LEU A 40 -5.63 21.57 -2.81
C LEU A 40 -4.86 22.21 -3.97
N GLU A 41 -5.11 23.49 -4.28
CA GLU A 41 -4.47 24.24 -5.36
C GLU A 41 -2.97 24.51 -5.14
N GLU A 42 -2.46 24.30 -3.92
CA GLU A 42 -1.02 24.34 -3.61
C GLU A 42 -0.31 23.05 -4.02
N ILE A 43 -1.04 21.92 -4.02
CA ILE A 43 -0.52 20.60 -4.37
C ILE A 43 -0.77 20.29 -5.85
N ALA A 44 -2.00 20.53 -6.31
CA ALA A 44 -2.50 20.07 -7.58
C ALA A 44 -3.38 21.13 -8.22
N ARG A 45 -2.96 21.62 -9.39
CA ARG A 45 -3.79 22.47 -10.26
C ARG A 45 -4.11 21.72 -11.54
N GLY A 46 -5.39 21.76 -11.93
CA GLY A 46 -5.92 21.16 -13.15
C GLY A 46 -5.71 19.64 -13.28
N GLY A 47 -6.42 19.08 -14.27
CA GLY A 47 -6.48 17.64 -14.51
C GLY A 47 -7.80 17.03 -14.03
N ASP A 48 -7.95 15.73 -14.23
CA ASP A 48 -9.08 15.00 -13.68
C ASP A 48 -8.85 14.62 -12.21
N LEU A 49 -9.90 14.16 -11.53
CA LEU A 49 -9.84 13.76 -10.13
C LEU A 49 -8.74 12.71 -9.86
N THR A 50 -8.49 11.79 -10.79
CA THR A 50 -7.49 10.73 -10.61
C THR A 50 -6.08 11.31 -10.60
N ASP A 51 -5.80 12.25 -11.50
CA ASP A 51 -4.53 12.97 -11.55
C ASP A 51 -4.32 13.84 -10.31
N ILE A 52 -5.36 14.52 -9.86
CA ILE A 52 -5.35 15.34 -8.65
C ILE A 52 -5.04 14.47 -7.42
N VAL A 53 -5.75 13.36 -7.23
CA VAL A 53 -5.50 12.43 -6.11
C VAL A 53 -4.09 11.84 -6.18
N TYR A 54 -3.59 11.52 -7.38
CA TYR A 54 -2.21 11.05 -7.53
C TYR A 54 -1.18 12.09 -7.07
N LYS A 55 -1.36 13.37 -7.43
CA LYS A 55 -0.49 14.47 -6.99
C LYS A 55 -0.50 14.62 -5.46
N VAL A 56 -1.68 14.51 -4.83
CA VAL A 56 -1.83 14.50 -3.36
C VAL A 56 -1.08 13.33 -2.73
N VAL A 57 -1.26 12.10 -3.21
CA VAL A 57 -0.53 10.93 -2.70
C VAL A 57 0.98 11.12 -2.84
N LYS A 58 1.43 11.67 -3.97
CA LYS A 58 2.86 11.92 -4.20
C LYS A 58 3.43 12.96 -3.22
N ASP A 59 2.71 14.05 -2.97
CA ASP A 59 3.13 15.09 -2.02
C ASP A 59 3.20 14.56 -0.58
N PHE A 60 2.21 13.79 -0.13
CA PHE A 60 2.28 13.17 1.19
C PHE A 60 3.36 12.09 1.28
N LYS A 61 3.69 11.39 0.18
CA LYS A 61 4.85 10.49 0.11
C LYS A 61 6.16 11.25 0.31
N THR A 62 6.38 12.35 -0.41
CA THR A 62 7.65 13.13 -0.29
C THR A 62 7.82 13.72 1.10
N ARG A 63 6.71 14.05 1.79
CA ARG A 63 6.68 14.50 3.19
C ARG A 63 6.72 13.36 4.21
N ASN A 64 6.89 12.10 3.80
CA ASN A 64 6.86 10.92 4.67
C ASN A 64 5.58 10.85 5.56
N SER A 65 4.47 11.36 5.04
CA SER A 65 3.21 11.63 5.76
C SER A 65 2.02 10.86 5.20
N LEU A 66 2.24 9.83 4.38
CA LEU A 66 1.15 8.98 3.85
C LEU A 66 0.28 8.37 4.95
N GLU A 67 0.87 8.03 6.09
CA GLU A 67 0.12 7.52 7.24
C GLU A 67 -0.92 8.55 7.71
N ASN A 68 -0.50 9.81 7.85
CA ASN A 68 -1.36 10.93 8.23
C ASN A 68 -2.45 11.19 7.18
N LEU A 69 -2.12 11.09 5.88
CA LEU A 69 -3.11 11.22 4.79
C LEU A 69 -4.23 10.20 4.94
N LEU A 70 -3.89 8.94 5.21
CA LEU A 70 -4.85 7.87 5.41
C LEU A 70 -5.68 8.06 6.68
N ASP A 71 -5.07 8.56 7.76
CA ASP A 71 -5.80 8.88 9.00
C ASP A 71 -6.80 10.02 8.80
N GLY A 72 -6.40 11.12 8.16
CA GLY A 72 -7.31 12.22 7.84
C GLY A 72 -8.44 11.78 6.90
N ALA A 73 -8.12 10.96 5.89
CA ALA A 73 -9.13 10.39 5.00
C ALA A 73 -10.16 9.52 5.76
N LEU A 74 -9.70 8.72 6.72
CA LEU A 74 -10.56 7.89 7.58
C LEU A 74 -11.38 8.71 8.58
N ASN A 75 -10.83 9.82 9.11
CA ASN A 75 -11.59 10.70 9.99
C ASN A 75 -12.80 11.30 9.27
N GLU A 76 -12.65 11.69 8.00
CA GLU A 76 -13.74 12.22 7.18
C GLU A 76 -14.68 11.14 6.63
N ASN A 77 -14.17 9.92 6.41
CA ASN A 77 -14.94 8.79 5.86
C ASN A 77 -14.72 7.51 6.69
N PRO A 78 -15.18 7.46 7.95
CA PRO A 78 -14.85 6.37 8.87
C PRO A 78 -15.44 5.03 8.44
N ASP A 79 -16.53 5.02 7.68
CA ASP A 79 -17.19 3.79 7.22
C ASP A 79 -16.73 3.30 5.84
N ASN A 80 -15.78 4.00 5.21
CA ASN A 80 -15.27 3.58 3.92
C ASN A 80 -14.38 2.33 4.04
N LEU A 81 -14.90 1.20 3.56
CA LEU A 81 -14.22 -0.10 3.64
C LEU A 81 -12.90 -0.13 2.85
N HIS A 82 -12.81 0.59 1.73
CA HIS A 82 -11.58 0.67 0.95
C HIS A 82 -10.47 1.42 1.71
N LEU A 83 -10.82 2.52 2.40
CA LEU A 83 -9.88 3.25 3.26
C LEU A 83 -9.40 2.41 4.45
N LYS A 84 -10.32 1.68 5.11
CA LYS A 84 -9.96 0.78 6.21
C LYS A 84 -8.99 -0.31 5.75
N ALA A 85 -9.31 -0.98 4.63
CA ALA A 85 -8.49 -2.03 4.08
C ALA A 85 -7.08 -1.54 3.71
N ILE A 86 -6.98 -0.39 3.01
CA ILE A 86 -5.68 0.14 2.59
C ILE A 86 -4.87 0.69 3.77
N LYS A 87 -5.49 1.23 4.82
CA LYS A 87 -4.79 1.66 6.03
C LYS A 87 -4.11 0.48 6.72
N GLU A 88 -4.83 -0.64 6.83
CA GLU A 88 -4.28 -1.86 7.40
C GLU A 88 -3.16 -2.45 6.54
N GLU A 89 -3.37 -2.54 5.22
CA GLU A 89 -2.34 -2.99 4.26
C GLU A 89 -1.10 -2.08 4.34
N PHE A 90 -1.29 -0.76 4.33
CA PHE A 90 -0.19 0.20 4.47
C PHE A 90 0.61 -0.02 5.75
N LYS A 91 -0.06 -0.21 6.89
CA LYS A 91 0.61 -0.46 8.18
C LYS A 91 1.44 -1.74 8.14
N ILE A 92 0.86 -2.84 7.66
CA ILE A 92 1.54 -4.13 7.60
C ILE A 92 2.73 -4.07 6.65
N THR A 93 2.51 -3.64 5.41
CA THR A 93 3.54 -3.62 4.37
C THR A 93 4.69 -2.69 4.74
N THR A 94 4.41 -1.50 5.28
CA THR A 94 5.49 -0.58 5.70
C THR A 94 6.28 -1.09 6.91
N SER A 95 5.61 -1.72 7.90
CA SER A 95 6.30 -2.41 9.00
C SER A 95 7.23 -3.51 8.49
N LEU A 96 6.79 -4.31 7.52
CA LEU A 96 7.60 -5.38 6.96
C LEU A 96 8.77 -4.86 6.13
N ILE A 97 8.56 -3.80 5.35
CA ILE A 97 9.65 -3.14 4.61
C ILE A 97 10.72 -2.64 5.58
N ASN A 98 10.31 -1.97 6.68
CA ASN A 98 11.28 -1.47 7.66
C ASN A 98 12.07 -2.60 8.34
N LEU A 99 11.46 -3.78 8.50
CA LEU A 99 12.10 -4.95 9.09
C LEU A 99 13.05 -5.66 8.11
N LEU A 100 12.59 -5.87 6.88
CA LEU A 100 13.24 -6.77 5.91
C LEU A 100 14.15 -6.06 4.91
N LEU A 101 13.89 -4.79 4.59
CA LEU A 101 14.72 -4.05 3.64
C LEU A 101 16.21 -4.01 4.03
N PRO A 102 16.60 -3.81 5.31
CA PRO A 102 18.00 -3.89 5.70
C PRO A 102 18.64 -5.27 5.51
N LEU A 103 17.82 -6.31 5.41
CA LEU A 103 18.23 -7.71 5.30
C LEU A 103 18.21 -8.23 3.86
N GLU A 104 17.65 -7.47 2.91
CA GLU A 104 17.39 -7.89 1.53
C GLU A 104 18.61 -8.58 0.90
N ASN A 105 19.77 -7.92 0.86
CA ASN A 105 20.96 -8.46 0.20
C ASN A 105 21.46 -9.81 0.77
N ASN A 106 21.21 -10.07 2.05
CA ASN A 106 21.69 -11.28 2.73
C ASN A 106 20.66 -12.41 2.74
N PHE A 107 19.37 -12.05 2.64
CA PHE A 107 18.25 -12.98 2.84
C PHE A 107 17.31 -13.06 1.64
N PHE A 108 17.62 -12.43 0.50
CA PHE A 108 16.72 -12.38 -0.64
C PHE A 108 16.28 -13.77 -1.13
N LYS A 109 17.21 -14.73 -1.20
CA LYS A 109 16.88 -16.13 -1.58
C LYS A 109 15.90 -16.77 -0.59
N GLN A 110 16.08 -16.53 0.70
CA GLN A 110 15.20 -17.01 1.75
C GLN A 110 13.82 -16.33 1.65
N MET A 111 13.78 -15.03 1.33
CA MET A 111 12.53 -14.31 1.06
C MET A 111 11.78 -14.92 -0.15
N GLN A 112 12.49 -15.27 -1.22
CA GLN A 112 11.90 -15.97 -2.38
C GLN A 112 11.37 -17.36 -1.99
N GLN A 113 12.10 -18.12 -1.17
CA GLN A 113 11.66 -19.42 -0.68
C GLN A 113 10.43 -19.32 0.23
N ALA A 114 10.42 -18.34 1.14
CA ALA A 114 9.29 -18.08 2.03
C ALA A 114 8.04 -17.65 1.24
N TYR A 115 8.22 -16.84 0.19
CA TYR A 115 7.19 -16.50 -0.79
C TYR A 115 6.63 -17.76 -1.47
N GLN A 116 7.50 -18.58 -2.06
CA GLN A 116 7.13 -19.82 -2.74
C GLN A 116 6.32 -20.74 -1.83
N ALA A 117 6.77 -20.91 -0.58
CA ALA A 117 6.12 -21.78 0.37
C ALA A 117 4.76 -21.24 0.87
N CYS A 118 4.47 -19.95 0.63
CA CYS A 118 3.18 -19.32 0.87
C CYS A 118 2.26 -19.32 -0.35
N CYS A 119 2.71 -19.75 -1.54
CA CYS A 119 1.87 -19.83 -2.73
C CYS A 119 1.09 -21.15 -2.73
N PRO A 120 -0.25 -21.15 -2.93
CA PRO A 120 -1.02 -22.39 -3.01
C PRO A 120 -0.55 -23.30 -4.17
N ASN A 121 -0.61 -24.62 -3.95
CA ASN A 121 -0.05 -25.66 -4.83
C ASN A 121 -0.62 -25.65 -6.27
N ASN A 122 -1.76 -25.02 -6.51
CA ASN A 122 -2.41 -24.93 -7.82
C ASN A 122 -1.96 -23.71 -8.66
N LEU A 123 -1.05 -22.86 -8.16
CA LEU A 123 -0.41 -21.79 -8.94
C LEU A 123 0.81 -22.28 -9.74
N TRP A 124 1.18 -23.55 -9.63
CA TRP A 124 2.41 -24.12 -10.20
C TRP A 124 2.20 -24.88 -11.51
N ASP A 125 0.95 -25.09 -11.93
CA ASP A 125 0.62 -25.81 -13.17
C ASP A 125 0.69 -24.92 -14.43
N ASP A 126 0.80 -23.60 -14.26
CA ASP A 126 1.16 -22.67 -15.35
C ASP A 126 2.62 -22.23 -15.16
N TRP A 127 3.52 -22.77 -15.98
CA TRP A 127 4.96 -22.52 -15.96
C TRP A 127 5.35 -21.10 -16.45
N GLU A 128 4.78 -20.03 -15.87
CA GLU A 128 5.13 -18.64 -16.23
C GLU A 128 5.51 -17.72 -15.06
N ASP A 129 5.42 -18.15 -13.79
CA ASP A 129 5.91 -17.31 -12.69
C ASP A 129 7.38 -17.63 -12.37
N GLU A 130 8.29 -16.93 -13.05
CA GLU A 130 9.64 -16.74 -12.52
C GLU A 130 9.55 -16.24 -11.07
N LEU A 131 10.41 -16.77 -10.20
CA LEU A 131 10.49 -16.29 -8.82
C LEU A 131 10.64 -14.76 -8.83
N PRO A 132 9.94 -14.02 -7.96
CA PRO A 132 10.00 -12.57 -7.97
C PRO A 132 11.45 -12.10 -7.89
N ASP A 133 11.83 -11.19 -8.78
CA ASP A 133 13.22 -10.74 -8.98
C ASP A 133 13.65 -9.62 -8.02
N SER A 134 12.70 -9.07 -7.26
CA SER A 134 12.93 -8.00 -6.29
C SER A 134 12.07 -8.18 -5.04
N PHE A 135 12.52 -7.59 -3.92
CA PHE A 135 11.78 -7.62 -2.67
C PHE A 135 10.39 -7.01 -2.82
N TYR A 136 10.25 -5.92 -3.57
CA TYR A 136 8.96 -5.28 -3.79
C TYR A 136 7.98 -6.12 -4.62
N GLU A 137 8.46 -6.90 -5.59
CA GLU A 137 7.60 -7.84 -6.31
C GLU A 137 7.16 -9.01 -5.44
N ILE A 138 8.00 -9.48 -4.50
CA ILE A 138 7.58 -10.45 -3.48
C ILE A 138 6.40 -9.89 -2.68
N LEU A 139 6.53 -8.68 -2.12
CA LEU A 139 5.47 -8.07 -1.30
C LEU A 139 4.18 -7.87 -2.10
N LYS A 140 4.29 -7.36 -3.33
CA LYS A 140 3.15 -7.14 -4.24
C LYS A 140 2.41 -8.44 -4.53
N LYS A 141 3.14 -9.49 -4.94
CA LYS A 141 2.54 -10.80 -5.23
C LYS A 141 1.88 -11.38 -3.97
N LEU A 142 2.48 -11.25 -2.79
CA LEU A 142 1.86 -11.71 -1.53
C LEU A 142 0.57 -10.97 -1.18
N ASP A 143 0.53 -9.66 -1.40
CA ASP A 143 -0.64 -8.82 -1.14
C ASP A 143 -1.78 -9.07 -2.15
N ASP A 144 -1.46 -9.44 -3.39
CA ASP A 144 -2.44 -9.67 -4.45
C ASP A 144 -3.03 -11.10 -4.43
N ILE A 145 -2.43 -12.06 -3.71
CA ILE A 145 -2.99 -13.41 -3.59
C ILE A 145 -4.30 -13.38 -2.78
N PRO A 146 -5.43 -13.84 -3.36
CA PRO A 146 -6.71 -13.92 -2.66
C PRO A 146 -6.63 -14.77 -1.39
N GLN A 147 -7.27 -14.29 -0.32
CA GLN A 147 -7.31 -14.94 0.98
C GLN A 147 -8.70 -14.87 1.59
N ALA A 148 -9.04 -15.88 2.39
CA ALA A 148 -10.27 -15.85 3.19
C ALA A 148 -10.18 -14.74 4.24
N THR A 149 -11.31 -14.10 4.56
CA THR A 149 -11.37 -12.92 5.44
C THR A 149 -10.89 -13.17 6.87
N ASN A 150 -10.78 -14.43 7.29
CA ASN A 150 -10.38 -14.82 8.64
C ASN A 150 -8.96 -15.40 8.70
N ASP A 151 -8.24 -15.47 7.58
CA ASP A 151 -6.88 -15.99 7.55
C ASP A 151 -5.86 -14.88 7.77
N GLN A 152 -4.81 -15.18 8.54
CA GLN A 152 -3.63 -14.31 8.64
C GLN A 152 -3.07 -14.02 7.24
N LYS A 153 -2.84 -12.73 6.95
CA LYS A 153 -2.34 -12.26 5.65
C LYS A 153 -1.07 -13.02 5.24
N ARG A 154 -0.98 -13.49 3.99
CA ARG A 154 0.19 -14.22 3.45
C ARG A 154 1.50 -13.48 3.62
N ILE A 155 1.49 -12.15 3.51
CA ILE A 155 2.67 -11.31 3.77
C ILE A 155 3.20 -11.46 5.21
N VAL A 156 2.31 -11.72 6.17
CA VAL A 156 2.69 -12.02 7.56
C VAL A 156 3.14 -13.48 7.67
N LYS A 157 2.41 -14.43 7.06
CA LYS A 157 2.80 -15.85 7.04
C LYS A 157 4.17 -16.09 6.40
N SER A 158 4.57 -15.31 5.40
CA SER A 158 5.90 -15.42 4.79
C SER A 158 7.00 -14.98 5.75
N VAL A 159 6.72 -14.01 6.63
CA VAL A 159 7.67 -13.53 7.62
C VAL A 159 7.88 -14.58 8.72
N ASP A 160 6.81 -15.25 9.15
CA ASP A 160 6.89 -16.37 10.10
C ASP A 160 7.76 -17.53 9.60
N ARG A 161 8.01 -17.63 8.28
CA ARG A 161 8.87 -18.64 7.66
C ARG A 161 10.32 -18.17 7.47
N LEU A 162 10.61 -16.90 7.74
CA LEU A 162 11.96 -16.33 7.69
C LEU A 162 12.67 -16.34 9.05
N LEU A 163 11.91 -16.53 10.13
CA LEU A 163 12.39 -16.62 11.52
C LEU A 163 12.54 -18.09 11.95
#